data_AF-A0A9X8ZFT9-F1
#
_entry.id   AF-A0A9X8ZFT9-F1
#
_cell.length_a   1.000
_cell.length_b   1.000
_cell.length_c   1.000
_cell.angle_alpha   90.00
_cell.angle_beta   90.00
_cell.angle_gamma   90.00
#
_symmetry.space_group_name_H-M   'P 1'
#
loop_
_entity.id
_entity.type
_entity.pdbx_description
1 polymer ?
#
loop_
_entity_poly.entity_id
_entity_poly.type
_entity_poly.pdbx_seq_one_letter_code
_entity_poly.pdbx_strand_id
1 'polypeptide(L)'
;FPEYRKVFGDLYSRVSLLILKEYPTSEAVLAAGESKLAESVIEFCPSRSGQWAWEKAKKIMDSASRNPFQINVYQSHVINLSMYIELLFHYQGHLSELEDRIVALANELEEYKIIQSIPGIGEKIAATIISEIGEIDRFNHPKKLVAFAGVDPSVHSSGKFTATINRITKRGSSRLRHSLYLAVLCGIRSSRNKKLKAFYDKKKSEGKPGKVSIVACMNKLLHWIYALLKRKEAFLDLA
;
A
#
# COMPACT_ATOMS: atom_id res chain seq x y z
N PHE A 1 0.96 4.05 -29.26
CA PHE A 1 0.22 2.77 -29.32
C PHE A 1 -0.49 2.50 -27.98
N PRO A 2 -1.78 2.88 -27.85
CA PRO A 2 -2.50 2.94 -26.57
C PRO A 2 -2.63 1.61 -25.81
N GLU A 3 -2.56 0.48 -26.52
CA GLU A 3 -2.69 -0.85 -25.91
C GLU A 3 -1.53 -1.21 -24.98
N TYR A 4 -0.39 -0.51 -25.08
CA TYR A 4 0.77 -0.74 -24.22
C TYR A 4 0.45 -0.67 -22.72
N ARG A 5 -0.50 0.18 -22.32
CA ARG A 5 -0.92 0.32 -20.90
C ARG A 5 -1.43 -0.97 -20.26
N LYS A 6 -1.76 -1.99 -21.08
CA LYS A 6 -2.25 -3.30 -20.62
C LYS A 6 -1.15 -4.37 -20.55
N VAL A 7 0.06 -4.08 -21.00
CA VAL A 7 1.17 -5.03 -21.07
C VAL A 7 1.67 -5.38 -19.66
N PHE A 8 1.95 -4.36 -18.86
CA PHE A 8 2.42 -4.48 -17.48
C PHE A 8 1.27 -4.25 -16.50
N GLY A 9 1.38 -4.85 -15.30
CA GLY A 9 0.40 -4.62 -14.24
C GLY A 9 0.43 -3.20 -13.70
N ASP A 10 1.59 -2.56 -13.77
CA ASP A 10 1.81 -1.14 -13.50
C ASP A 10 2.58 -0.51 -14.66
N LEU A 11 1.95 0.47 -15.31
CA LEU A 11 2.53 1.23 -16.42
C LEU A 11 3.78 2.02 -16.00
N TYR A 12 3.83 2.46 -14.75
CA TYR A 12 4.92 3.27 -14.21
C TYR A 12 5.99 2.43 -13.51
N SER A 13 5.90 1.10 -13.63
CA SER A 13 6.96 0.20 -13.17
C SER A 13 8.26 0.46 -13.93
N ARG A 14 9.40 0.24 -13.25
CA ARG A 14 10.73 0.46 -13.82
C ARG A 14 10.93 -0.22 -15.17
N VAL A 15 10.53 -1.50 -15.29
CA VAL A 15 10.65 -2.25 -16.56
C VAL A 15 9.80 -1.65 -17.67
N SER A 16 8.57 -1.23 -17.38
CA SER A 16 7.67 -0.60 -18.36
C SER A 16 8.25 0.73 -18.86
N LEU A 17 8.73 1.57 -17.95
CA LEU A 17 9.34 2.85 -18.28
C LEU A 17 10.65 2.69 -19.07
N LEU A 18 11.50 1.71 -18.74
CA LEU A 18 12.73 1.43 -19.48
C LEU A 18 12.43 0.92 -20.90
N ILE A 19 11.44 0.05 -21.08
CA ILE A 19 11.01 -0.40 -22.40
C ILE A 19 10.48 0.76 -23.23
N LEU A 20 9.68 1.67 -22.66
CA LEU A 20 9.22 2.87 -23.37
C LEU A 20 10.36 3.86 -23.69
N LYS A 21 11.41 3.87 -22.87
CA LYS A 21 12.60 4.70 -23.11
C LYS A 21 13.44 4.15 -24.27
N GLU A 22 13.63 2.84 -24.32
CA GLU A 22 14.41 2.16 -25.37
C GLU A 22 13.63 2.03 -26.69
N TYR A 23 12.34 1.73 -26.61
CA TYR A 23 11.44 1.52 -27.75
C TYR A 23 10.21 2.45 -27.68
N PRO A 24 10.39 3.77 -27.93
CA PRO A 24 9.34 4.77 -27.69
C PRO A 24 8.19 4.72 -28.70
N THR A 25 8.36 4.05 -29.85
CA THR A 25 7.36 3.98 -30.92
C THR A 25 7.01 2.54 -31.25
N SER A 26 5.82 2.32 -31.83
CA SER A 26 5.43 1.00 -32.32
C SER A 26 6.36 0.50 -33.42
N GLU A 27 6.91 1.40 -34.25
CA GLU A 27 7.89 1.05 -35.27
C GLU A 27 9.19 0.55 -34.65
N ALA A 28 9.71 1.23 -33.61
CA ALA A 28 10.91 0.78 -32.90
C ALA A 28 10.72 -0.60 -32.27
N VAL A 29 9.54 -0.85 -31.69
CA VAL A 29 9.16 -2.17 -31.16
C VAL A 29 9.15 -3.23 -32.25
N LEU A 30 8.48 -2.97 -33.38
CA LEU A 30 8.37 -3.94 -34.48
C LEU A 30 9.73 -4.21 -35.14
N ALA A 31 10.59 -3.19 -35.25
CA ALA A 31 11.94 -3.31 -35.80
C ALA A 31 12.88 -4.11 -34.89
N ALA A 32 12.72 -4.01 -33.57
CA ALA A 32 13.51 -4.78 -32.61
C ALA A 32 13.20 -6.29 -32.67
N GLY A 33 11.92 -6.62 -32.85
CA GLY A 33 11.44 -8.00 -32.87
C GLY A 33 11.33 -8.63 -31.47
N GLU A 34 10.62 -9.75 -31.41
CA GLU A 34 10.24 -10.39 -30.14
C GLU A 34 11.45 -10.83 -29.29
N SER A 35 12.48 -11.41 -29.92
CA SER A 35 13.67 -11.89 -29.21
C SER A 35 14.41 -10.77 -28.48
N LYS A 36 14.66 -9.64 -29.16
CA LYS A 36 15.38 -8.51 -28.58
C LYS A 36 14.58 -7.84 -27.48
N LEU A 37 13.26 -7.74 -27.65
CA LEU A 37 12.37 -7.25 -26.59
C LEU A 37 12.40 -8.17 -25.35
N ALA A 38 12.44 -9.48 -25.54
CA ALA A 38 12.55 -10.42 -24.43
C ALA A 38 13.88 -10.25 -23.68
N GLU A 39 14.99 -10.06 -24.40
CA GLU A 39 16.30 -9.76 -23.82
C GLU A 39 16.28 -8.46 -22.99
N SER A 40 15.78 -7.35 -23.55
CA SER A 40 15.62 -6.09 -22.80
C SER A 40 14.75 -6.26 -21.55
N VAL A 41 13.65 -7.02 -21.62
CA VAL A 41 12.78 -7.26 -20.46
C VAL A 41 13.50 -8.08 -19.38
N ILE A 42 14.31 -9.07 -19.76
CA ILE A 42 15.14 -9.85 -18.83
C ILE A 42 16.15 -8.95 -18.12
N GLU A 43 16.85 -8.10 -18.88
CA GLU A 43 17.83 -7.15 -18.34
C GLU A 43 17.19 -6.17 -17.36
N PHE A 44 16.03 -5.61 -17.70
CA PHE A 44 15.34 -4.62 -16.88
C PHE A 44 14.60 -5.22 -15.68
N CYS A 45 14.32 -6.52 -15.69
CA CYS A 45 13.61 -7.22 -14.61
C CYS A 45 14.19 -8.62 -14.35
N PRO A 46 15.43 -8.72 -13.83
CA PRO A 46 16.11 -10.01 -13.65
C PRO A 46 15.48 -10.90 -12.57
N SER A 47 14.59 -10.33 -11.74
CA SER A 47 13.89 -11.06 -10.67
C SER A 47 12.72 -11.92 -11.18
N ARG A 48 12.33 -11.80 -12.44
CA ARG A 48 11.25 -12.59 -13.07
C ARG A 48 11.83 -13.68 -13.98
N SER A 49 11.02 -14.71 -14.23
CA SER A 49 11.43 -15.83 -15.09
C SER A 49 11.57 -15.39 -16.55
N GLY A 50 12.46 -16.04 -17.30
CA GLY A 50 12.59 -15.81 -18.74
C GLY A 50 11.29 -16.04 -19.50
N GLN A 51 10.49 -17.05 -19.10
CA GLN A 51 9.18 -17.30 -19.69
C GLN A 51 8.22 -16.10 -19.51
N TRP A 52 8.25 -15.44 -18.35
CA TRP A 52 7.46 -14.23 -18.12
C TRP A 52 7.92 -13.09 -19.04
N ALA A 53 9.23 -12.93 -19.25
CA ALA A 53 9.78 -11.91 -20.14
C ALA A 53 9.34 -12.13 -21.61
N TRP A 54 9.39 -13.37 -22.09
CA TRP A 54 8.86 -13.74 -23.41
C TRP A 54 7.37 -13.45 -23.55
N GLU A 55 6.57 -13.79 -22.54
CA GLU A 55 5.14 -13.45 -22.53
C GLU A 55 4.91 -11.92 -22.63
N LYS A 56 5.76 -11.12 -21.98
CA LYS A 56 5.71 -9.65 -22.10
C LYS A 56 6.16 -9.17 -23.47
N ALA A 57 7.26 -9.68 -24.02
CA ALA A 57 7.74 -9.34 -25.35
C ALA A 57 6.65 -9.56 -26.42
N LYS A 58 5.98 -10.71 -26.37
CA LYS A 58 4.83 -11.01 -27.24
C LYS A 58 3.70 -9.99 -27.09
N LYS A 59 3.32 -9.66 -25.84
CA LYS A 59 2.28 -8.65 -25.58
C LYS A 59 2.67 -7.25 -26.07
N ILE A 60 3.95 -6.90 -25.97
CA ILE A 60 4.48 -5.63 -26.48
C ILE A 60 4.35 -5.61 -28.01
N MET A 61 4.81 -6.66 -28.69
CA MET A 61 4.69 -6.84 -30.15
C MET A 61 3.24 -6.75 -30.61
N ASP A 62 2.33 -7.51 -29.99
CA ASP A 62 0.90 -7.49 -30.30
C ASP A 62 0.31 -6.08 -30.16
N SER A 63 0.69 -5.35 -29.10
CA SER A 63 0.22 -3.99 -28.85
C SER A 63 0.74 -2.97 -29.88
N ALA A 64 1.94 -3.19 -30.41
CA ALA A 64 2.53 -2.35 -31.44
C ALA A 64 1.89 -2.63 -32.81
N SER A 65 1.68 -3.89 -33.17
CA SER A 65 1.01 -4.31 -34.41
C SER A 65 -0.43 -3.79 -34.51
N ARG A 66 -1.15 -3.73 -33.39
CA ARG A 66 -2.54 -3.22 -33.31
C ARG A 66 -2.63 -1.71 -33.13
N ASN A 67 -1.52 -0.97 -33.23
CA ASN A 67 -1.54 0.48 -33.08
C ASN A 67 -2.37 1.12 -34.21
N PRO A 68 -3.47 1.85 -33.94
CA PRO A 68 -4.24 2.50 -34.99
C PRO A 68 -3.59 3.80 -35.50
N PHE A 69 -2.53 4.29 -34.83
CA PHE A 69 -1.91 5.59 -35.09
C PHE A 69 -0.53 5.47 -35.76
N GLN A 70 -0.38 4.60 -36.76
CA GLN A 70 0.91 4.23 -37.35
C GLN A 70 1.64 5.37 -38.10
N ILE A 71 1.02 6.54 -38.30
CA ILE A 71 1.45 7.46 -39.36
C ILE A 71 2.11 8.76 -38.85
N ASN A 72 1.92 9.21 -37.60
CA ASN A 72 2.42 10.53 -37.18
C ASN A 72 2.87 10.59 -35.70
N VAL A 73 4.06 10.06 -35.39
CA VAL A 73 4.74 10.43 -34.14
C VAL A 73 5.73 11.54 -34.46
N TYR A 74 5.41 12.78 -34.10
CA TYR A 74 6.37 13.88 -34.16
C TYR A 74 7.55 13.59 -33.23
N GLN A 75 8.78 13.86 -33.68
CA GLN A 75 9.99 13.69 -32.88
C GLN A 75 9.91 14.43 -31.52
N SER A 76 9.21 15.57 -31.48
CA SER A 76 8.91 16.29 -30.24
C SER A 76 8.16 15.45 -29.19
N HIS A 77 7.26 14.54 -29.60
CA HIS A 77 6.57 13.66 -28.67
C HIS A 77 7.48 12.57 -28.10
N VAL A 78 8.41 12.05 -28.90
CA VAL A 78 9.42 11.09 -28.42
C VAL A 78 10.34 11.74 -27.40
N ILE A 79 10.78 12.97 -27.68
CA ILE A 79 11.60 13.76 -26.74
C ILE A 79 10.82 14.00 -25.44
N ASN A 80 9.57 14.47 -25.52
CA ASN A 80 8.74 14.70 -24.35
C ASN A 80 8.51 13.42 -23.54
N LEU A 81 8.27 12.29 -24.20
CA LEU A 81 8.13 10.99 -23.53
C LEU A 81 9.38 10.64 -22.75
N SER A 82 10.56 10.77 -23.37
CA SER A 82 11.85 10.52 -22.69
C SER A 82 12.02 11.43 -21.47
N MET A 83 11.75 12.73 -21.61
CA MET A 83 11.81 13.70 -20.51
C MET A 83 10.86 13.34 -19.36
N TYR A 84 9.62 12.95 -19.66
CA TYR A 84 8.66 12.54 -18.64
C TYR A 84 9.08 11.24 -17.94
N ILE A 85 9.64 10.28 -18.67
CA ILE A 85 10.17 9.04 -18.08
C ILE A 85 11.32 9.35 -17.12
N GLU A 86 12.25 10.22 -17.51
CA GLU A 86 13.35 10.65 -16.64
C GLU A 86 12.85 11.36 -15.39
N LEU A 87 11.89 12.28 -15.54
CA LEU A 87 11.25 12.95 -14.41
C LEU A 87 10.58 11.95 -13.45
N LEU A 88 9.89 10.95 -13.98
CA LEU A 88 9.29 9.89 -13.16
C LEU A 88 10.35 9.09 -12.39
N PHE A 89 11.49 8.75 -13.01
CA PHE A 89 12.58 8.08 -12.31
C PHE A 89 13.17 8.95 -11.20
N HIS A 90 13.33 10.26 -11.42
CA HIS A 90 13.78 11.17 -10.37
C HIS A 90 12.80 11.22 -9.20
N TYR A 91 11.50 11.33 -9.46
CA TYR A 91 10.50 11.32 -8.38
C TYR A 91 10.41 9.99 -7.64
N GLN A 92 10.57 8.86 -8.34
CA GLN A 92 10.67 7.55 -7.68
C GLN A 92 11.91 7.46 -6.79
N GLY A 93 13.04 8.02 -7.23
CA GLY A 93 14.26 8.11 -6.43
C GLY A 93 14.07 8.99 -5.19
N HIS A 94 13.53 10.20 -5.34
CA HIS A 94 13.24 11.11 -4.23
C HIS A 94 12.26 10.48 -3.22
N LEU A 95 11.24 9.76 -3.70
CA LEU A 95 10.30 9.07 -2.84
C LEU A 95 11.01 7.99 -2.00
N SER A 96 11.87 7.17 -2.63
CA SER A 96 12.65 6.15 -1.92
C SER A 96 13.54 6.77 -0.85
N GLU A 97 14.24 7.87 -1.19
CA GLU A 97 15.11 8.57 -0.24
C GLU A 97 14.32 9.12 0.97
N LEU A 98 13.14 9.69 0.74
CA LEU A 98 12.27 10.16 1.82
C LEU A 98 11.77 9.01 2.68
N GLU A 99 11.42 7.88 2.09
CA GLU A 99 11.01 6.69 2.82
C GLU A 99 12.13 6.15 3.72
N ASP A 100 13.35 6.07 3.20
CA ASP A 100 14.53 5.63 3.96
C ASP A 100 14.83 6.60 5.12
N ARG A 101 14.75 7.92 4.89
CA ARG A 101 14.91 8.94 5.93
C ARG A 101 13.83 8.84 7.02
N ILE A 102 12.58 8.60 6.64
CA ILE A 102 11.48 8.39 7.61
C ILE A 102 11.76 7.16 8.47
N VAL A 103 12.21 6.06 7.87
CA VAL A 103 12.54 4.82 8.61
C VAL A 103 13.74 5.04 9.52
N ALA A 104 14.77 5.76 9.07
CA ALA A 104 15.93 6.10 9.89
C ALA A 104 15.53 6.89 11.14
N LEU A 105 14.75 7.97 10.97
CA LEU A 105 14.25 8.78 12.09
C LEU A 105 13.32 7.98 13.00
N ALA A 106 12.45 7.15 12.44
CA ALA A 106 11.53 6.34 13.24
C ALA A 106 12.28 5.29 14.09
N ASN A 107 13.40 4.75 13.60
CA ASN A 107 14.22 3.78 14.34
C ASN A 107 14.90 4.36 15.59
N GLU A 108 15.01 5.69 15.70
CA GLU A 108 15.50 6.37 16.90
C GLU A 108 14.48 6.33 18.05
N LEU A 109 13.20 6.07 17.73
CA LEU A 109 12.12 6.00 18.70
C LEU A 109 11.91 4.56 19.19
N GLU A 110 11.93 4.35 20.51
CA GLU A 110 11.67 3.04 21.12
C GLU A 110 10.26 2.52 20.76
N GLU A 111 9.30 3.43 20.71
CA GLU A 111 7.90 3.20 20.36
C GLU A 111 7.75 2.56 18.97
N TYR A 112 8.65 2.88 18.04
CA TYR A 112 8.64 2.35 16.68
C TYR A 112 8.86 0.85 16.66
N LYS A 113 9.87 0.37 17.37
CA LYS A 113 10.16 -1.06 17.48
C LYS A 113 9.05 -1.80 18.22
N ILE A 114 8.47 -1.18 19.25
CA ILE A 114 7.33 -1.73 19.99
C ILE A 114 6.12 -1.91 19.07
N ILE A 115 5.73 -0.90 18.30
CA ILE A 115 4.55 -0.99 17.43
C ILE A 115 4.80 -1.94 16.25
N GLN A 116 6.01 -1.91 15.67
CA GLN A 116 6.41 -2.82 14.59
C GLN A 116 6.42 -4.29 15.01
N SER A 117 6.63 -4.59 16.30
CA SER A 117 6.56 -5.97 16.82
C SER A 117 5.18 -6.62 16.67
N ILE A 118 4.11 -5.84 16.47
CA ILE A 118 2.76 -6.37 16.24
C ILE A 118 2.68 -6.94 14.81
N PRO A 119 2.42 -8.24 14.62
CA PRO A 119 2.33 -8.80 13.28
C PRO A 119 1.20 -8.14 12.49
N GLY A 120 1.52 -7.73 11.26
CA GLY A 120 0.63 -6.94 10.40
C GLY A 120 1.01 -5.47 10.29
N ILE A 121 1.87 -4.98 11.17
CA ILE A 121 2.40 -3.61 11.11
C ILE A 121 3.79 -3.61 10.47
N GLY A 122 3.91 -3.05 9.27
CA GLY A 122 5.20 -2.80 8.62
C GLY A 122 5.74 -1.40 8.91
N GLU A 123 6.93 -1.09 8.40
CA GLU A 123 7.67 0.15 8.65
C GLU A 123 6.83 1.42 8.43
N LYS A 124 6.27 1.58 7.22
CA LYS A 124 5.44 2.74 6.86
C LYS A 124 4.20 2.87 7.75
N ILE A 125 3.60 1.74 8.14
CA ILE A 125 2.41 1.71 9.00
C ILE A 125 2.80 2.13 10.42
N ALA A 126 3.89 1.58 10.97
CA ALA A 126 4.40 1.93 12.29
C ALA A 126 4.76 3.42 12.38
N ALA A 127 5.54 3.93 11.41
CA ALA A 127 5.93 5.33 11.35
C ALA A 127 4.71 6.27 11.28
N THR A 128 3.71 5.90 10.47
CA THR A 128 2.46 6.68 10.39
C THR A 128 1.65 6.63 11.69
N ILE A 129 1.58 5.48 12.37
CA ILE A 129 0.84 5.37 13.63
C ILE A 129 1.48 6.26 14.70
N ILE A 130 2.81 6.25 14.80
CA ILE A 130 3.53 7.05 15.80
C ILE A 130 3.42 8.53 15.53
N SER A 131 3.59 8.95 14.28
CA SER A 131 3.48 10.36 13.92
C SER A 131 2.07 10.93 14.16
N GLU A 132 1.03 10.11 13.99
CA GLU A 132 -0.36 10.52 14.21
C GLU A 132 -0.78 10.49 15.68
N ILE A 133 -0.27 9.54 16.47
CA ILE A 133 -0.57 9.44 17.92
C ILE A 133 0.24 10.48 18.71
N GLY A 134 1.52 10.65 18.35
CA GLY A 134 2.50 11.37 19.15
C GLY A 134 2.80 10.63 20.46
N GLU A 135 3.07 11.39 21.52
CA GLU A 135 3.29 10.84 22.86
C GLU A 135 2.04 10.12 23.38
N ILE A 136 2.19 8.86 23.80
CA ILE A 136 1.07 8.07 24.33
C ILE A 136 0.53 8.64 25.65
N ASP A 137 1.35 9.42 26.37
CA ASP A 137 1.02 9.95 27.69
C ASP A 137 -0.10 10.98 27.69
N ARG A 138 -0.38 11.61 26.54
CA ARG A 138 -1.54 12.48 26.37
C ARG A 138 -2.88 11.74 26.54
N PHE A 139 -2.87 10.41 26.45
CA PHE A 139 -4.04 9.57 26.65
C PHE A 139 -3.94 8.88 28.01
N ASN A 140 -4.91 9.15 28.89
CA ASN A 140 -5.01 8.49 30.19
C ASN A 140 -5.81 7.18 30.17
N HIS A 141 -6.43 6.84 29.03
CA HIS A 141 -7.24 5.64 28.87
C HIS A 141 -7.30 5.23 27.39
N PRO A 142 -7.24 3.92 27.04
CA PRO A 142 -7.24 3.48 25.64
C PRO A 142 -8.49 3.92 24.85
N LYS A 143 -9.65 4.01 25.50
CA LYS A 143 -10.88 4.55 24.89
C LYS A 143 -10.71 5.99 24.37
N LYS A 144 -9.85 6.81 24.99
CA LYS A 144 -9.56 8.17 24.48
C LYS A 144 -8.75 8.12 23.20
N LEU A 145 -7.81 7.19 23.09
CA LEU A 145 -7.08 6.94 21.84
C LEU A 145 -8.03 6.43 20.74
N VAL A 146 -8.96 5.53 21.08
CA VAL A 146 -9.99 5.05 20.14
C VAL A 146 -10.87 6.19 19.63
N ALA A 147 -11.33 7.07 20.52
CA ALA A 147 -12.12 8.25 20.16
C ALA A 147 -11.29 9.24 19.33
N PHE A 148 -10.01 9.43 19.67
CA PHE A 148 -9.08 10.26 18.90
C PHE A 148 -8.85 9.71 17.48
N ALA A 149 -8.77 8.39 17.31
CA ALA A 149 -8.71 7.78 15.98
C ALA A 149 -10.06 7.86 15.23
N GLY A 150 -11.17 8.05 15.96
CA GLY A 150 -12.52 8.11 15.41
C GLY A 150 -13.01 6.77 14.84
N VAL A 151 -12.61 5.67 15.48
CA VAL A 151 -13.03 4.29 15.13
C VAL A 151 -14.13 3.76 16.07
N ASP A 152 -14.53 4.56 17.05
CA ASP A 152 -15.68 4.29 17.92
C ASP A 152 -17.00 4.44 17.14
N PRO A 153 -18.03 3.65 17.49
CA PRO A 153 -19.35 3.80 16.91
C PRO A 153 -19.97 5.14 17.32
N SER A 154 -20.57 5.85 16.37
CA SER A 154 -21.35 7.05 16.62
C SER A 154 -22.57 6.73 17.48
N VAL A 155 -22.96 7.64 18.36
CA VAL A 155 -24.24 7.56 19.04
C VAL A 155 -25.20 8.51 18.33
N HIS A 156 -26.24 7.98 17.70
CA HIS A 156 -27.36 8.78 17.19
C HIS A 156 -28.60 8.47 18.01
N SER A 157 -28.87 9.35 18.97
CA SER A 157 -30.03 9.27 19.85
C SER A 157 -30.78 10.60 19.82
N SER A 158 -32.07 10.58 19.48
CA SER A 158 -33.01 11.63 19.86
C SER A 158 -33.87 11.08 20.98
N GLY A 159 -34.42 11.89 21.89
CA GLY A 159 -35.01 11.40 23.16
C GLY A 159 -36.02 10.22 23.08
N LYS A 160 -36.58 9.91 21.90
CA LYS A 160 -37.45 8.76 21.64
C LYS A 160 -36.87 7.67 20.70
N PHE A 161 -35.66 7.85 20.17
CA PHE A 161 -35.07 6.98 19.16
C PHE A 161 -33.57 6.81 19.37
N THR A 162 -33.12 5.58 19.54
CA THR A 162 -31.71 5.18 19.49
C THR A 162 -31.47 4.37 18.21
N ALA A 163 -30.56 4.82 17.36
CA ALA A 163 -30.24 4.12 16.12
C ALA A 163 -29.56 2.76 16.40
N THR A 164 -30.09 1.68 15.83
CA THR A 164 -29.53 0.32 15.92
C THR A 164 -28.29 0.12 15.04
N ILE A 165 -28.17 0.89 13.94
CA ILE A 165 -27.05 0.83 13.00
C ILE A 165 -26.30 2.15 13.05
N ASN A 166 -25.09 2.12 13.61
CA ASN A 166 -24.23 3.28 13.75
C ASN A 166 -22.98 3.16 12.87
N ARG A 167 -22.50 4.30 12.37
CA ARG A 167 -21.22 4.40 11.64
C ARG A 167 -20.11 4.75 12.62
N ILE A 168 -18.85 4.63 12.22
CA ILE A 168 -17.76 5.19 13.04
C ILE A 168 -17.82 6.73 13.04
N THR A 169 -17.38 7.36 14.12
CA THR A 169 -17.46 8.83 14.29
C THR A 169 -16.62 9.61 13.28
N LYS A 170 -15.51 9.04 12.81
CA LYS A 170 -14.55 9.66 11.89
C LYS A 170 -13.95 11.01 12.33
N ARG A 171 -14.09 11.41 13.60
CA ARG A 171 -13.60 12.70 14.13
C ARG A 171 -12.06 12.81 14.14
N GLY A 172 -11.38 11.66 14.17
CA GLY A 172 -9.94 11.55 14.15
C GLY A 172 -9.25 11.67 12.80
N SER A 173 -7.93 11.51 12.81
CA SER A 173 -7.10 11.46 11.61
C SER A 173 -7.53 10.36 10.63
N SER A 174 -7.70 10.74 9.36
CA SER A 174 -7.97 9.79 8.27
C SER A 174 -6.75 8.90 7.99
N ARG A 175 -5.54 9.42 8.16
CA ARG A 175 -4.27 8.69 7.96
C ARG A 175 -4.12 7.61 9.02
N LEU A 176 -4.34 7.94 10.30
CA LEU A 176 -4.30 6.94 11.39
C LEU A 176 -5.31 5.81 11.16
N ARG A 177 -6.57 6.15 10.79
CA ARG A 177 -7.57 5.13 10.46
C ARG A 177 -7.17 4.26 9.28
N HIS A 178 -6.60 4.85 8.23
CA HIS A 178 -6.15 4.11 7.06
C HIS A 178 -5.01 3.15 7.43
N SER A 179 -4.01 3.60 8.18
CA SER A 179 -2.90 2.78 8.63
C SER A 179 -3.37 1.64 9.54
N LEU A 180 -4.30 1.88 10.46
CA LEU A 180 -4.92 0.83 11.28
C LEU A 180 -5.70 -0.18 10.44
N TYR A 181 -6.41 0.27 9.42
CA TYR A 181 -7.15 -0.61 8.52
C TYR A 181 -6.20 -1.53 7.75
N LEU A 182 -5.12 -0.97 7.19
CA LEU A 182 -4.07 -1.74 6.52
C LEU A 182 -3.37 -2.70 7.49
N ALA A 183 -3.05 -2.26 8.70
CA ALA A 183 -2.45 -3.10 9.74
C ALA A 183 -3.29 -4.34 10.03
N VAL A 184 -4.61 -4.16 10.18
CA VAL A 184 -5.54 -5.27 10.39
C VAL A 184 -5.58 -6.18 9.18
N LEU A 185 -5.71 -5.65 7.96
CA LEU A 185 -5.74 -6.47 6.74
C LEU A 185 -4.45 -7.30 6.58
N CYS A 186 -3.29 -6.69 6.79
CA CYS A 186 -2.00 -7.35 6.73
C CYS A 186 -1.82 -8.39 7.86
N GLY A 187 -2.36 -8.12 9.05
CA GLY A 187 -2.31 -9.03 10.19
C GLY A 187 -3.20 -10.26 10.02
N ILE A 188 -4.43 -10.10 9.51
CA ILE A 188 -5.34 -11.23 9.28
C ILE A 188 -4.97 -12.04 8.04
N ARG A 189 -4.31 -11.42 7.05
CA ARG A 189 -3.88 -12.09 5.82
C ARG A 189 -2.90 -13.21 6.18
N SER A 190 -3.18 -14.41 5.67
CA SER A 190 -2.37 -15.61 5.94
C SER A 190 -2.11 -15.86 7.42
N SER A 191 -3.02 -15.40 8.30
CA SER A 191 -2.93 -15.56 9.76
C SER A 191 -1.62 -15.09 10.39
N ARG A 192 -0.99 -14.03 9.83
CA ARG A 192 0.27 -13.46 10.36
C ARG A 192 0.14 -13.02 11.83
N ASN A 193 -1.03 -12.55 12.23
CA ASN A 193 -1.39 -12.25 13.61
C ASN A 193 -2.51 -13.20 14.07
N LYS A 194 -2.17 -14.23 14.85
CA LYS A 194 -3.13 -15.26 15.27
C LYS A 194 -4.22 -14.70 16.17
N LYS A 195 -3.85 -13.85 17.14
CA LYS A 195 -4.78 -13.19 18.07
C LYS A 195 -5.80 -12.31 17.33
N LEU A 196 -5.34 -11.52 16.36
CA LEU A 196 -6.21 -10.62 15.60
C LEU A 196 -7.13 -11.40 14.65
N LYS A 197 -6.59 -12.45 14.02
CA LYS A 197 -7.36 -13.35 13.14
C LYS A 197 -8.48 -14.06 13.91
N ALA A 198 -8.18 -14.63 15.08
CA ALA A 198 -9.17 -15.26 15.94
C ALA A 198 -10.27 -14.28 16.37
N PHE A 199 -9.90 -13.04 16.71
CA PHE A 199 -10.88 -12.00 17.03
C PHE A 199 -11.75 -11.62 15.83
N TYR A 200 -11.17 -11.48 14.64
CA TYR A 200 -11.91 -11.22 13.41
C TYR A 200 -12.91 -12.35 13.10
N ASP A 201 -12.48 -13.61 13.20
CA ASP A 201 -13.33 -14.77 12.92
C ASP A 201 -14.46 -14.90 13.93
N LYS A 202 -14.19 -14.63 15.22
CA LYS A 202 -15.23 -14.52 16.25
C LYS A 202 -16.27 -13.46 15.89
N LYS A 203 -15.86 -12.28 15.43
CA LYS A 203 -16.81 -11.23 15.01
C LYS A 203 -17.61 -11.63 13.78
N LYS A 204 -17.01 -12.37 12.85
CA LYS A 204 -17.72 -12.94 11.71
C LYS A 204 -18.75 -14.00 12.13
N SER A 205 -18.42 -14.88 13.09
CA SER A 205 -19.36 -15.89 13.60
C SER A 205 -20.51 -15.28 14.41
N GLU A 206 -20.30 -14.12 15.04
CA GLU A 206 -21.36 -13.29 15.64
C GLU A 206 -22.28 -12.62 14.60
N GLY A 207 -22.14 -12.92 13.30
CA GLY A 207 -22.97 -12.37 12.22
C GLY A 207 -22.60 -10.95 11.79
N LYS A 208 -21.46 -10.40 12.24
CA LYS A 208 -21.06 -9.03 11.85
C LYS A 208 -20.59 -8.98 10.39
N PRO A 209 -20.94 -7.92 9.63
CA PRO A 209 -20.40 -7.69 8.30
C PRO A 209 -18.87 -7.55 8.31
N GLY A 210 -18.21 -7.94 7.22
CA GLY A 210 -16.73 -7.98 7.15
C GLY A 210 -16.06 -6.66 7.52
N LYS A 211 -16.55 -5.53 6.98
CA LYS A 211 -16.02 -4.19 7.31
C LYS A 211 -16.21 -3.83 8.79
N VAL A 212 -17.33 -4.23 9.40
CA VAL A 212 -17.60 -4.00 10.83
C VAL A 212 -16.64 -4.83 11.69
N SER A 213 -16.38 -6.08 11.31
CA SER A 213 -15.39 -6.93 11.97
C SER A 213 -13.98 -6.34 11.89
N ILE A 214 -13.59 -5.78 10.74
CA ILE A 214 -12.30 -5.08 10.60
C ILE A 214 -12.24 -3.85 11.52
N VAL A 215 -13.28 -3.01 11.56
CA VAL A 215 -13.33 -1.85 12.47
C VAL A 215 -13.23 -2.28 13.94
N ALA A 216 -13.89 -3.37 14.33
CA ALA A 216 -13.75 -3.93 15.67
C ALA A 216 -12.31 -4.38 15.95
N CYS A 217 -11.63 -4.97 14.97
CA CYS A 217 -10.20 -5.32 15.06
C CYS A 217 -9.32 -4.07 15.18
N MET A 218 -9.61 -2.98 14.46
CA MET A 218 -8.88 -1.72 14.59
C MET A 218 -9.00 -1.15 16.00
N ASN A 219 -10.20 -1.20 16.59
CA ASN A 219 -10.42 -0.81 17.98
C ASN A 219 -9.60 -1.70 18.94
N LYS A 220 -9.64 -3.02 18.76
CA LYS A 220 -8.83 -3.96 19.54
C LYS A 220 -7.33 -3.69 19.41
N LEU A 221 -6.85 -3.39 18.20
CA LEU A 221 -5.46 -3.06 17.91
C LEU A 221 -5.03 -1.77 18.62
N LEU A 222 -5.86 -0.73 18.65
CA LEU A 222 -5.56 0.50 19.40
C LEU A 222 -5.43 0.26 20.91
N HIS A 223 -6.23 -0.65 21.46
CA HIS A 223 -6.07 -1.07 22.85
C HIS A 223 -4.72 -1.77 23.10
N TRP A 224 -4.24 -2.59 22.15
CA TRP A 224 -2.92 -3.20 22.24
C TRP A 224 -1.81 -2.16 22.14
N ILE A 225 -1.86 -1.29 21.12
CA ILE A 225 -0.88 -0.20 20.93
C ILE A 225 -0.78 0.65 22.20
N TYR A 226 -1.92 1.07 22.76
CA TYR A 226 -1.93 1.84 24.01
C TYR A 226 -1.23 1.10 25.16
N ALA A 227 -1.55 -0.18 25.36
CA ALA A 227 -0.99 -0.96 26.46
C ALA A 227 0.52 -1.20 26.29
N LEU A 228 0.97 -1.53 25.08
CA LEU A 228 2.37 -1.81 24.78
C LEU A 228 3.23 -0.55 24.92
N LEU A 229 2.77 0.58 24.38
CA LEU A 229 3.47 1.85 24.49
C LEU A 229 3.56 2.34 25.94
N LYS A 230 2.48 2.20 26.73
CA LYS A 230 2.49 2.57 28.16
C LYS A 230 3.41 1.69 29.00
N ARG A 231 3.58 0.43 28.63
CA ARG A 231 4.45 -0.52 29.34
C ARG A 231 5.88 -0.56 28.81
N LYS A 232 6.11 0.02 27.63
CA LYS A 232 7.37 -0.09 26.88
C LYS A 232 7.77 -1.54 26.61
N GLU A 233 6.80 -2.36 26.22
CA GLU A 233 6.98 -3.80 26.00
C GLU A 233 6.64 -4.17 24.55
N ALA A 234 7.39 -5.10 23.97
CA ALA A 234 7.09 -5.67 22.67
C ALA A 234 5.84 -6.58 22.71
N PHE A 235 5.16 -6.72 21.58
CA PHE A 235 4.00 -7.58 21.45
C PHE A 235 4.41 -9.06 21.51
N LEU A 236 3.85 -9.77 22.48
CA LEU A 236 4.03 -11.20 22.63
C LEU A 236 2.85 -11.96 22.01
N ASP A 237 3.11 -12.66 20.91
CA ASP A 237 2.15 -13.59 20.31
C ASP A 237 2.22 -14.97 20.99
N LEU A 238 2.05 -14.99 22.31
CA LEU A 238 1.82 -16.24 23.05
C LEU A 238 0.44 -16.76 22.63
N ALA A 239 0.47 -17.83 21.83
CA ALA A 239 -0.70 -18.59 21.38
C ALA A 239 -1.08 -19.63 22.44
#